data_AF-A0AAV1Z2J1-F1
#
_entry.id   AF-A0AAV1Z2J1-F1
#
_cell.length_a   1.000
_cell.length_b   1.000
_cell.length_c   1.000
_cell.angle_alpha   90.00
_cell.angle_beta   90.00
_cell.angle_gamma   90.00
#
_symmetry.space_group_name_H-M   'P 1'
#
loop_
_entity.id
_entity.type
_entity.pdbx_description
1 polymer ?
#
loop_
_entity_poly.entity_id
_entity_poly.type
_entity_poly.pdbx_seq_one_letter_code
_entity_poly.pdbx_strand_id
1 'polypeptide(L)'
;MGSKRGWRPEDCSLHYAPLCKRHANAIPTPVPPVTTPPPAAGNCPKDWIKFGEKCYRYFGAAESDRLLYKQARNACWAIGENHDLVSIHSKEEQAFLTQHLYDLGTSAWIGMHQIQSDEIGHDLVFGWMDQSRTDFTYWARGHPPPGTWKYCARLSYEGIAKGEWIADYCEIDKKGYICQRSTDPDIPVPPPKPSKCADGLVGYRNSCYKYFSEPKSQQNADKTCQNLGGHLVSIIDNFEQSFLFNFVGKKSRAIWNGLRTTQGTRYLSWTDKQPLYYSNWADHHPQLRPEQNSSCVSMDVINDLKWNVTSCLQNLPFVCKITNDPVPTFPEVIGTCPKSETSWIDIGDDFCYHVAQNRSHIVSWDSTSRYCLTKGMKMIRLNSDHQMKSFVAYLWRESYEVHLGLIRSFDKQSFIWTDGAPLNYTNWDVREPNSYSDGNDCVAFDQTTTKWKTISCSSGGVAICQVPKMKKM
;
A
#
# COMPACT_ATOMS: atom_id res chain seq x y z
N MET A 1 0.83 7.95 49.13
CA MET A 1 1.80 8.92 48.59
C MET A 1 1.13 9.67 47.45
N GLY A 2 0.90 10.98 47.59
CA GLY A 2 0.12 11.77 46.65
C GLY A 2 0.88 12.09 45.36
N SER A 3 0.25 11.85 44.21
CA SER A 3 0.70 12.29 42.89
C SER A 3 0.78 13.82 42.87
N LYS A 4 1.99 14.39 42.75
CA LYS A 4 2.16 15.81 42.49
C LYS A 4 1.94 16.04 40.98
N ARG A 5 0.75 16.50 40.60
CA ARG A 5 0.59 17.25 39.34
C ARG A 5 1.15 18.64 39.56
N GLY A 6 2.20 18.99 38.85
CA GLY A 6 2.85 20.29 38.94
C GLY A 6 3.71 20.54 37.72
N TRP A 7 4.01 21.82 37.49
CA TRP A 7 4.93 22.24 36.43
C TRP A 7 6.34 21.75 36.74
N ARG A 8 7.01 21.16 35.75
CA ARG A 8 8.43 20.83 35.80
C ARG A 8 9.19 21.69 34.78
N PRO A 9 10.35 22.26 35.13
CA PRO A 9 11.21 22.92 34.16
C PRO A 9 11.69 21.89 33.12
N GLU A 10 11.69 22.27 31.86
CA GLU A 10 12.09 21.42 30.73
C GLU A 10 12.85 22.26 29.70
N ASP A 11 13.63 21.62 28.84
CA ASP A 11 14.34 22.32 27.75
C ASP A 11 13.32 22.94 26.77
N CYS A 12 13.33 24.27 26.68
CA CYS A 12 12.41 25.04 25.83
C CYS A 12 12.72 24.89 24.32
N SER A 13 13.82 24.22 23.97
CA SER A 13 14.20 23.86 22.61
C SER A 13 13.39 22.68 22.06
N LEU A 14 12.73 21.92 22.95
CA LEU A 14 11.88 20.79 22.61
C LEU A 14 10.56 21.29 22.01
N HIS A 15 10.20 20.74 20.85
CA HIS A 15 9.05 21.20 20.06
C HIS A 15 7.72 20.65 20.61
N TYR A 16 7.27 21.17 21.75
CA TYR A 16 5.93 20.90 22.27
C TYR A 16 4.86 21.67 21.48
N ALA A 17 3.67 21.10 21.34
CA ALA A 17 2.54 21.81 20.74
C ALA A 17 2.09 22.94 21.70
N PRO A 18 2.16 24.22 21.29
CA PRO A 18 1.73 25.30 22.17
C PRO A 18 0.21 25.29 22.33
N LEU A 19 -0.26 25.48 23.56
CA LEU A 19 -1.66 25.76 23.84
C LEU A 19 -1.86 27.28 23.88
N CYS A 20 -2.53 27.83 22.87
CA CYS A 20 -2.88 29.24 22.84
C CYS A 20 -4.22 29.47 23.55
N LYS A 21 -4.25 30.38 24.53
CA LYS A 21 -5.50 30.86 25.16
C LYS A 21 -5.81 32.26 24.65
N ARG A 22 -7.06 32.50 24.22
CA ARG A 22 -7.58 33.85 23.94
C ARG A 22 -8.74 34.18 24.89
N HIS A 23 -8.97 35.46 25.15
CA HIS A 23 -10.20 35.91 25.79
C HIS A 23 -11.40 35.65 24.87
N ALA A 24 -12.51 35.16 25.41
CA ALA A 24 -13.71 34.81 24.64
C ALA A 24 -14.26 35.97 23.79
N ASN A 25 -13.99 37.22 24.20
CA ASN A 25 -14.48 38.43 23.54
C ASN A 25 -13.40 39.15 22.72
N ALA A 26 -12.26 38.52 22.45
CA ALA A 26 -11.20 39.14 21.66
C ALA A 26 -11.59 39.19 20.17
N ILE A 27 -11.70 40.40 19.63
CA ILE A 27 -11.83 40.64 18.18
C ILE A 27 -10.51 40.20 17.52
N PRO A 28 -10.53 39.40 16.43
CA PRO A 28 -9.31 38.99 15.75
C PRO A 28 -8.52 40.20 15.27
N THR A 29 -7.34 40.41 15.82
CA THR A 29 -6.37 41.32 15.20
C THR A 29 -6.00 40.74 13.84
N PRO A 30 -6.08 41.50 12.74
CA PRO A 30 -5.59 41.03 11.44
C PRO A 30 -4.15 40.55 11.62
N VAL A 31 -3.87 39.32 11.19
CA VAL A 31 -2.50 38.80 11.18
C VAL A 31 -1.69 39.76 10.33
N PRO A 32 -0.63 40.41 10.86
CA PRO A 32 0.23 41.24 10.03
C PRO A 32 0.77 40.37 8.88
N PRO A 33 0.86 40.90 7.65
CA PRO A 33 1.41 40.14 6.53
C PRO A 33 2.78 39.59 6.94
N VAL A 34 3.06 38.35 6.56
CA VAL A 34 4.35 37.70 6.82
C VAL A 34 5.44 38.56 6.17
N THR A 35 6.14 39.37 6.96
CA THR A 35 7.17 40.32 6.50
C THR A 35 8.54 39.69 6.33
N THR A 36 8.72 38.43 6.72
CA THR A 36 9.95 37.68 6.44
C THR A 36 9.86 37.13 5.02
N PRO A 37 10.81 37.47 4.12
CA PRO A 37 10.96 36.76 2.86
C PRO A 37 10.99 35.26 3.13
N PRO A 38 10.35 34.41 2.30
CA PRO A 38 10.57 32.98 2.36
C PRO A 38 12.09 32.71 2.38
N PRO A 39 12.59 31.79 3.22
CA PRO A 39 13.98 31.38 3.17
C PRO A 39 14.39 31.12 1.71
N ALA A 40 15.59 31.55 1.31
CA ALA A 40 16.07 31.33 -0.04
C ALA A 40 16.02 29.83 -0.37
N ALA A 41 15.39 29.48 -1.50
CA ALA A 41 15.20 28.09 -1.89
C ALA A 41 16.56 27.43 -2.18
N GLY A 42 17.04 26.60 -1.25
CA GLY A 42 18.32 25.88 -1.41
C GLY A 42 18.22 24.69 -2.37
N ASN A 43 19.38 24.17 -2.79
CA ASN A 43 19.48 22.96 -3.62
C ASN A 43 20.22 21.84 -2.91
N CYS A 44 20.34 20.70 -3.58
CA CYS A 44 20.96 19.50 -3.04
C CYS A 44 22.32 19.22 -3.70
N PRO A 45 23.29 18.67 -2.94
CA PRO A 45 24.57 18.25 -3.51
C PRO A 45 24.38 17.23 -4.63
N LYS A 46 25.44 17.02 -5.42
CA LYS A 46 25.46 15.98 -6.45
C LYS A 46 25.07 14.62 -5.84
N ASP A 47 24.24 13.86 -6.57
CA ASP A 47 23.71 12.54 -6.19
C ASP A 47 22.72 12.53 -5.01
N TRP A 48 22.30 13.70 -4.53
CA TRP A 48 21.18 13.86 -3.61
C TRP A 48 19.91 14.28 -4.35
N ILE A 49 18.77 13.77 -3.92
CA ILE A 49 17.48 14.04 -4.55
C ILE A 49 16.71 15.02 -3.66
N LYS A 50 16.30 16.15 -4.24
CA LYS A 50 15.55 17.20 -3.53
C LYS A 50 14.08 16.83 -3.40
N PHE A 51 13.51 17.02 -2.22
CA PHE A 51 12.06 17.06 -2.01
C PHE A 51 11.73 18.05 -0.89
N GLY A 52 10.92 19.06 -1.22
CA GLY A 52 10.70 20.20 -0.34
C GLY A 52 12.01 20.93 -0.02
N GLU A 53 12.24 21.15 1.28
CA GLU A 53 13.45 21.79 1.83
C GLU A 53 14.52 20.78 2.28
N LYS A 54 14.34 19.50 1.96
CA LYS A 54 15.24 18.41 2.31
C LYS A 54 15.87 17.78 1.07
N CYS A 55 17.02 17.17 1.30
CA CYS A 55 17.76 16.36 0.34
C CYS A 55 17.90 14.95 0.89
N TYR A 56 17.73 13.94 0.03
CA TYR A 56 17.76 12.54 0.41
C TYR A 56 18.77 11.77 -0.43
N ARG A 57 19.40 10.76 0.16
CA ARG A 57 20.28 9.83 -0.54
C ARG A 57 20.17 8.42 0.04
N TYR A 58 20.17 7.45 -0.86
CA TYR A 58 20.00 6.03 -0.58
C TYR A 58 21.34 5.32 -0.67
N PHE A 59 21.60 4.43 0.28
CA PHE A 59 22.83 3.65 0.38
C PHE A 59 22.52 2.17 0.64
N GLY A 60 23.47 1.29 0.31
CA GLY A 60 23.34 -0.14 0.57
C GLY A 60 22.65 -0.94 -0.54
N ALA A 61 22.76 -0.49 -1.80
CA ALA A 61 22.27 -1.25 -2.96
C ALA A 61 23.00 -2.61 -3.06
N ALA A 62 24.32 -2.58 -2.99
CA ALA A 62 25.14 -3.77 -2.84
C ALA A 62 25.06 -4.30 -1.41
N GLU A 63 25.05 -5.63 -1.26
CA GLU A 63 24.96 -6.28 0.05
C GLU A 63 26.13 -5.93 0.98
N SER A 64 27.33 -5.72 0.43
CA SER A 64 28.53 -5.29 1.16
C SER A 64 28.38 -3.95 1.86
N ASP A 65 27.52 -3.08 1.32
CA ASP A 65 27.37 -1.69 1.76
C ASP A 65 26.20 -1.53 2.75
N ARG A 66 25.50 -2.63 3.04
CA ARG A 66 24.39 -2.67 4.01
C ARG A 66 24.94 -2.63 5.42
N LEU A 67 24.25 -1.91 6.30
CA LEU A 67 24.72 -1.63 7.66
C LEU A 67 23.67 -1.99 8.71
N LEU A 68 24.13 -2.28 9.93
CA LEU A 68 23.28 -2.32 11.11
C LEU A 68 22.76 -0.92 11.42
N TYR A 69 21.66 -0.83 12.15
CA TYR A 69 20.95 0.44 12.34
C TYR A 69 21.83 1.58 12.90
N LYS A 70 22.58 1.32 13.99
CA LYS A 70 23.49 2.30 14.59
C LYS A 70 24.63 2.70 13.64
N GLN A 71 25.14 1.74 12.86
CA GLN A 71 26.19 1.99 11.88
C GLN A 71 25.67 2.87 10.73
N ALA A 72 24.44 2.64 10.28
CA ALA A 72 23.79 3.46 9.26
C ALA A 72 23.65 4.93 9.71
N ARG A 73 23.23 5.17 10.95
CA ARG A 73 23.19 6.54 11.51
C ARG A 73 24.58 7.20 11.52
N ASN A 74 25.57 6.49 12.04
CA ASN A 74 26.94 6.99 12.07
C ASN A 74 27.47 7.28 10.65
N ALA A 75 27.10 6.47 9.67
CA ALA A 75 27.44 6.69 8.27
C ALA A 75 26.81 7.97 7.73
N CYS A 76 25.55 8.28 8.07
CA CYS A 76 24.94 9.57 7.70
C CYS A 76 25.68 10.75 8.35
N TRP A 77 25.99 10.68 9.65
CA TRP A 77 26.76 11.74 10.33
C TRP A 77 28.16 11.95 9.75
N ALA A 78 28.81 10.88 9.29
CA ALA A 78 30.13 10.96 8.70
C ALA A 78 30.15 11.70 7.34
N ILE A 79 29.00 11.91 6.69
CA ILE A 79 28.92 12.66 5.43
C ILE A 79 29.12 14.16 5.67
N GLY A 80 28.59 14.70 6.78
CA GLY A 80 28.73 16.11 7.13
C GLY A 80 27.75 16.56 8.19
N GLU A 81 27.86 17.83 8.57
CA GLU A 81 26.95 18.45 9.54
C GLU A 81 25.49 18.43 9.04
N ASN A 82 24.53 18.30 9.97
CA ASN A 82 23.09 18.25 9.68
C ASN A 82 22.63 17.09 8.78
N HIS A 83 23.44 16.04 8.63
CA HIS A 83 23.02 14.78 8.01
C HIS A 83 22.53 13.82 9.09
N ASP A 84 21.42 13.13 8.89
CA ASP A 84 20.98 12.04 9.79
C ASP A 84 20.19 11.02 8.97
N LEU A 85 19.78 9.91 9.58
CA LEU A 85 18.77 9.04 9.00
C LEU A 85 17.47 9.82 8.76
N VAL A 86 16.74 9.46 7.70
CA VAL A 86 15.55 10.19 7.28
C VAL A 86 14.42 10.16 8.32
N SER A 87 13.78 11.32 8.53
CA SER A 87 12.52 11.50 9.25
C SER A 87 11.39 11.81 8.27
N ILE A 88 10.19 11.28 8.52
CA ILE A 88 9.06 11.33 7.58
C ILE A 88 7.83 11.96 8.25
N HIS A 89 7.36 13.08 7.72
CA HIS A 89 6.31 13.91 8.34
C HIS A 89 5.09 14.14 7.46
N SER A 90 5.05 13.56 6.26
CA SER A 90 3.92 13.72 5.34
C SER A 90 3.77 12.54 4.40
N LYS A 91 2.57 12.40 3.82
CA LYS A 91 2.29 11.39 2.80
C LYS A 91 3.06 11.66 1.51
N GLU A 92 3.25 12.92 1.17
CA GLU A 92 4.02 13.33 -0.01
C GLU A 92 5.50 12.95 0.14
N GLU A 93 6.10 13.18 1.32
CA GLU A 93 7.46 12.73 1.66
C GLU A 93 7.56 11.19 1.69
N GLN A 94 6.59 10.51 2.30
CA GLN A 94 6.49 9.05 2.31
C GLN A 94 6.45 8.46 0.89
N ALA A 95 5.60 9.01 0.02
CA ALA A 95 5.49 8.60 -1.37
C ALA A 95 6.78 8.90 -2.14
N PHE A 96 7.40 10.06 -1.87
CA PHE A 96 8.67 10.43 -2.49
C PHE A 96 9.78 9.45 -2.13
N LEU A 97 9.83 9.02 -0.87
CA LEU A 97 10.82 8.06 -0.42
C LEU A 97 10.56 6.66 -0.97
N THR A 98 9.29 6.28 -1.04
CA THR A 98 8.85 4.97 -1.56
C THR A 98 9.19 4.84 -3.05
N GLN A 99 8.84 5.81 -3.89
CA GLN A 99 9.08 5.71 -5.34
C GLN A 99 10.56 5.50 -5.71
N HIS A 100 11.49 6.06 -4.92
CA HIS A 100 12.95 5.94 -5.14
C HIS A 100 13.56 4.73 -4.44
N LEU A 101 12.86 4.13 -3.47
CA LEU A 101 13.27 2.85 -2.87
C LEU A 101 13.35 1.74 -3.94
N TYR A 102 12.60 1.87 -5.02
CA TYR A 102 12.70 0.98 -6.17
C TYR A 102 14.13 0.88 -6.72
N ASP A 103 14.80 2.02 -6.92
CA ASP A 103 16.14 2.08 -7.50
C ASP A 103 17.20 1.53 -6.53
N LEU A 104 16.93 1.57 -5.22
CA LEU A 104 17.79 0.93 -4.22
C LEU A 104 17.73 -0.60 -4.29
N GLY A 105 16.56 -1.17 -4.65
CA GLY A 105 16.39 -2.62 -4.82
C GLY A 105 16.35 -3.42 -3.51
N THR A 106 16.32 -2.77 -2.35
CA THR A 106 16.30 -3.44 -1.04
C THR A 106 15.65 -2.56 0.03
N SER A 107 15.24 -3.17 1.14
CA SER A 107 14.68 -2.49 2.31
C SER A 107 15.72 -1.57 2.96
N ALA A 108 15.28 -0.43 3.51
CA ALA A 108 16.18 0.60 4.02
C ALA A 108 15.82 1.12 5.41
N TRP A 109 16.81 1.27 6.28
CA TRP A 109 16.67 1.93 7.57
C TRP A 109 16.23 3.40 7.41
N ILE A 110 15.29 3.81 8.27
CA ILE A 110 14.85 5.20 8.46
C ILE A 110 15.08 5.60 9.92
N GLY A 111 15.07 6.89 10.24
CA GLY A 111 15.47 7.39 11.55
C GLY A 111 14.53 7.07 12.72
N MET A 112 13.42 6.35 12.52
CA MET A 112 12.47 6.05 13.60
C MET A 112 12.96 4.84 14.40
N HIS A 113 12.95 4.94 15.73
CA HIS A 113 13.27 3.83 16.62
C HIS A 113 12.50 3.89 17.94
N GLN A 114 12.51 2.79 18.68
CA GLN A 114 11.97 2.83 20.05
C GLN A 114 12.90 3.62 20.98
N ILE A 115 12.27 4.54 21.70
CA ILE A 115 12.79 5.34 22.80
C ILE A 115 12.02 5.03 24.08
N GLN A 116 12.64 5.28 25.22
CA GLN A 116 11.96 5.14 26.51
C GLN A 116 11.02 6.33 26.71
N SER A 117 9.75 6.07 27.04
CA SER A 117 8.81 7.15 27.37
C SER A 117 9.17 7.78 28.72
N ASP A 118 9.04 9.11 28.79
CA ASP A 118 9.18 9.90 30.02
C ASP A 118 7.89 9.90 30.88
N GLU A 119 6.82 9.23 30.42
CA GLU A 119 5.56 9.10 31.15
C GLU A 119 5.63 8.02 32.26
N ILE A 120 4.87 8.22 33.34
CA ILE A 120 4.85 7.32 34.51
C ILE A 120 4.13 6.02 34.10
N GLY A 121 4.92 5.00 33.80
CA GLY A 121 4.47 3.70 33.28
C GLY A 121 5.26 3.36 32.02
N HIS A 122 6.39 2.67 32.20
CA HIS A 122 7.51 2.47 31.27
C HIS A 122 7.19 1.83 29.90
N ASP A 123 6.34 2.44 29.09
CA ASP A 123 6.10 1.98 27.73
C ASP A 123 7.19 2.52 26.78
N LEU A 124 7.67 1.65 25.88
CA LEU A 124 8.55 2.04 24.78
C LEU A 124 7.71 2.68 23.68
N VAL A 125 8.05 3.90 23.27
CA VAL A 125 7.36 4.63 22.18
C VAL A 125 8.29 4.81 20.99
N PHE A 126 7.75 4.96 19.79
CA PHE A 126 8.56 5.24 18.60
C PHE A 126 8.77 6.75 18.42
N GLY A 127 10.02 7.14 18.25
CA GLY A 127 10.44 8.52 17.98
C GLY A 127 11.54 8.59 16.93
N TRP A 128 11.70 9.79 16.35
CA TRP A 128 12.72 10.04 15.34
C TRP A 128 14.07 10.36 15.96
N MET A 129 15.15 9.86 15.34
CA MET A 129 16.55 10.09 15.74
C MET A 129 16.94 11.57 15.76
N ASP A 130 16.35 12.38 14.88
CA ASP A 130 16.58 13.82 14.76
C ASP A 130 15.72 14.65 15.74
N GLN A 131 15.01 13.98 16.67
CA GLN A 131 14.14 14.60 17.68
C GLN A 131 12.95 15.37 17.09
N SER A 132 12.65 15.18 15.81
CA SER A 132 11.43 15.67 15.19
C SER A 132 10.20 14.98 15.76
N ARG A 133 9.04 15.63 15.62
CA ARG A 133 7.78 15.11 16.17
C ARG A 133 7.29 13.90 15.38
N THR A 134 6.69 12.94 16.09
CA THR A 134 5.97 11.80 15.49
C THR A 134 4.54 12.22 15.11
N ASP A 135 4.39 13.11 14.13
CA ASP A 135 3.09 13.63 13.65
C ASP A 135 2.51 12.85 12.45
N PHE A 136 3.28 11.91 11.92
CA PHE A 136 2.88 11.05 10.81
C PHE A 136 3.34 9.61 11.05
N THR A 137 2.52 8.63 10.65
CA THR A 137 2.88 7.21 10.68
C THR A 137 2.42 6.47 9.44
N TYR A 138 3.19 5.45 9.05
CA TYR A 138 2.90 4.62 7.88
C TYR A 138 3.31 3.15 8.10
N TRP A 139 2.97 2.62 9.29
CA TRP A 139 3.30 1.25 9.69
C TRP A 139 2.54 0.19 8.89
N ALA A 140 3.23 -0.90 8.55
CA ALA A 140 2.61 -2.07 7.98
C ALA A 140 1.71 -2.80 8.99
N ARG A 141 0.79 -3.64 8.49
CA ARG A 141 -0.10 -4.43 9.34
C ARG A 141 0.68 -5.28 10.36
N GLY A 142 0.31 -5.16 11.63
CA GLY A 142 0.95 -5.89 12.73
C GLY A 142 2.24 -5.25 13.25
N HIS A 143 2.62 -4.08 12.71
CA HIS A 143 3.74 -3.29 13.19
C HIS A 143 3.27 -1.98 13.84
N PRO A 144 4.00 -1.48 14.86
CA PRO A 144 5.05 -2.21 15.57
C PRO A 144 4.47 -3.39 16.39
N PRO A 145 5.20 -4.51 16.52
CA PRO A 145 4.72 -5.65 17.29
C PRO A 145 4.72 -5.32 18.79
N PRO A 146 3.80 -5.91 19.58
CA PRO A 146 3.84 -5.78 21.03
C PRO A 146 5.10 -6.46 21.58
N GLY A 147 5.75 -5.83 22.58
CA GLY A 147 6.90 -6.44 23.26
C GLY A 147 7.86 -5.42 23.88
N THR A 148 8.86 -5.94 24.58
CA THR A 148 9.91 -5.18 25.29
C THR A 148 11.23 -5.11 24.52
N TRP A 149 11.30 -5.74 23.35
CA TRP A 149 12.47 -5.68 22.48
C TRP A 149 12.64 -4.28 21.92
N LYS A 150 13.89 -3.86 21.68
CA LYS A 150 14.20 -2.58 21.04
C LYS A 150 14.15 -2.73 19.52
N TYR A 151 13.17 -2.10 18.91
CA TYR A 151 12.94 -2.08 17.47
C TYR A 151 13.40 -0.77 16.83
N CYS A 152 13.76 -0.89 15.57
CA CYS A 152 14.12 0.20 14.67
C CYS A 152 13.28 0.08 13.39
N ALA A 153 12.91 1.20 12.80
CA ALA A 153 12.03 1.21 11.65
C ALA A 153 12.82 1.13 10.34
N ARG A 154 12.29 0.39 9.39
CA ARG A 154 12.74 0.38 7.99
C ARG A 154 11.59 0.59 7.04
N LEU A 155 11.86 1.19 5.89
CA LEU A 155 10.98 1.10 4.71
C LEU A 155 11.16 -0.28 4.07
N SER A 156 10.05 -0.99 3.83
CA SER A 156 10.10 -2.31 3.20
C SER A 156 10.13 -2.22 1.67
N TYR A 157 11.04 -2.97 1.04
CA TYR A 157 11.07 -3.14 -0.42
C TYR A 157 10.26 -4.36 -0.89
N GLU A 158 9.97 -5.30 0.02
CA GLU A 158 9.45 -6.62 -0.31
C GLU A 158 8.13 -6.95 0.41
N GLY A 159 7.53 -8.07 0.00
CA GLY A 159 6.28 -8.58 0.55
C GLY A 159 5.06 -7.75 0.16
N ILE A 160 4.00 -7.84 0.98
CA ILE A 160 2.78 -7.03 0.84
C ILE A 160 2.95 -5.61 1.38
N ALA A 161 3.98 -5.39 2.20
CA ALA A 161 4.23 -4.14 2.92
C ALA A 161 5.14 -3.16 2.17
N LYS A 162 5.23 -3.24 0.84
CA LYS A 162 6.16 -2.42 0.04
C LYS A 162 5.87 -0.93 0.25
N GLY A 163 6.90 -0.18 0.65
CA GLY A 163 6.81 1.23 1.01
C GLY A 163 6.31 1.48 2.44
N GLU A 164 5.76 0.49 3.15
CA GLU A 164 5.33 0.66 4.54
C GLU A 164 6.50 0.51 5.52
N TRP A 165 6.29 0.98 6.75
CA TRP A 165 7.28 0.88 7.83
C TRP A 165 7.16 -0.46 8.53
N ILE A 166 8.29 -1.13 8.69
CA ILE A 166 8.43 -2.38 9.45
C ILE A 166 9.30 -2.09 10.66
N ALA A 167 8.79 -2.42 11.84
CA ALA A 167 9.60 -2.47 13.06
C ALA A 167 10.43 -3.75 13.04
N ASP A 168 11.74 -3.60 13.02
CA ASP A 168 12.72 -4.67 12.84
C ASP A 168 13.81 -4.60 13.91
N TYR A 169 14.53 -5.69 14.13
CA TYR A 169 15.58 -5.75 15.16
C TYR A 169 16.79 -4.91 14.74
N CYS A 170 17.16 -3.94 15.57
CA CYS A 170 18.18 -2.95 15.26
C CYS A 170 19.59 -3.54 15.00
N GLU A 171 19.89 -4.69 15.61
CA GLU A 171 21.25 -5.23 15.75
C GLU A 171 21.47 -6.59 15.05
N ILE A 172 20.46 -7.11 14.35
CA ILE A 172 20.55 -8.44 13.71
C ILE A 172 20.92 -8.30 12.23
N ASP A 173 20.08 -7.62 11.46
CA ASP A 173 20.20 -7.60 10.00
C ASP A 173 20.79 -6.30 9.47
N LYS A 174 21.73 -6.44 8.54
CA LYS A 174 22.25 -5.33 7.74
C LYS A 174 21.26 -4.98 6.62
N LYS A 175 20.96 -3.70 6.44
CA LYS A 175 20.03 -3.22 5.41
C LYS A 175 20.59 -2.01 4.67
N GLY A 176 19.93 -1.63 3.58
CA GLY A 176 20.14 -0.29 3.02
C GLY A 176 19.77 0.79 4.02
N TYR A 177 20.06 2.05 3.73
CA TYR A 177 19.72 3.16 4.61
C TYR A 177 19.54 4.45 3.83
N ILE A 178 18.73 5.34 4.38
CA ILE A 178 18.40 6.62 3.74
C ILE A 178 18.85 7.74 4.66
N CYS A 179 19.78 8.55 4.17
CA CYS A 179 20.19 9.76 4.86
C CYS A 179 19.41 10.96 4.32
N GLN A 180 19.17 11.93 5.19
CA GLN A 180 18.61 13.23 4.86
C GLN A 180 19.56 14.37 5.26
N ARG A 181 19.41 15.53 4.63
CA ARG A 181 19.96 16.83 5.07
C ARG A 181 19.04 17.97 4.63
N SER A 182 19.22 19.16 5.20
CA SER A 182 18.58 20.37 4.67
C SER A 182 19.17 20.77 3.32
N THR A 183 18.33 21.38 2.50
CA THR A 183 18.75 22.09 1.28
C THR A 183 19.69 23.25 1.61
N ASP A 184 20.54 23.60 0.66
CA ASP A 184 21.61 24.57 0.84
C ASP A 184 21.46 25.71 -0.19
N PRO A 185 21.23 26.97 0.25
CA PRO A 185 21.11 28.13 -0.63
C PRO A 185 22.33 28.39 -1.52
N ASP A 186 23.51 27.94 -1.10
CA ASP A 186 24.77 28.18 -1.82
C ASP A 186 25.00 27.16 -2.94
N ILE A 187 24.21 26.08 -2.97
CA ILE A 187 24.27 25.09 -4.03
C ILE A 187 23.47 25.59 -5.24
N PRO A 188 24.07 25.68 -6.45
CA PRO A 188 23.36 26.11 -7.65
C PRO A 188 22.31 25.09 -8.07
N VAL A 189 21.35 25.54 -8.89
CA VAL A 189 20.33 24.66 -9.45
C VAL A 189 21.01 23.56 -10.28
N PRO A 190 20.79 22.27 -9.97
CA PRO A 190 21.41 21.19 -10.73
C PRO A 190 20.90 21.21 -12.17
N PRO A 191 21.75 20.86 -13.16
CA PRO A 191 21.32 20.78 -14.55
C PRO A 191 20.19 19.74 -14.70
N PRO A 192 19.25 19.97 -15.63
CA PRO A 192 18.17 19.02 -15.87
C PRO A 192 18.76 17.67 -16.28
N LYS A 193 18.29 16.59 -15.62
CA LYS A 193 18.69 15.23 -15.97
C LYS A 193 18.16 14.90 -17.38
N PRO A 194 18.97 14.25 -18.24
CA PRO A 194 18.51 13.80 -19.55
C PRO A 194 17.28 12.89 -19.43
N SER A 195 16.20 13.23 -20.14
CA SER A 195 14.97 12.42 -20.19
C SER A 195 15.05 11.43 -21.35
N LYS A 196 14.68 10.18 -21.09
CA LYS A 196 14.44 9.16 -22.15
C LYS A 196 13.07 9.32 -22.81
N CYS A 197 12.22 10.18 -22.25
CA CYS A 197 10.88 10.45 -22.72
C CYS A 197 10.86 11.70 -23.60
N ALA A 198 9.96 11.71 -24.60
CA ALA A 198 9.74 12.87 -25.44
C ALA A 198 9.29 14.10 -24.63
N ASP A 199 9.45 15.28 -25.22
CA ASP A 199 9.18 16.56 -24.56
C ASP A 199 7.74 16.64 -24.01
N GLY A 200 7.63 17.10 -22.76
CA GLY A 200 6.36 17.20 -22.05
C GLY A 200 5.84 15.89 -21.44
N LEU A 201 6.64 14.82 -21.45
CA LEU A 201 6.39 13.60 -20.68
C LEU A 201 7.36 13.49 -19.51
N VAL A 202 6.87 12.91 -18.40
CA VAL A 202 7.68 12.65 -17.21
C VAL A 202 8.06 11.18 -17.19
N GLY A 203 9.36 10.89 -17.12
CA GLY A 203 9.87 9.53 -17.01
C GLY A 203 9.83 9.01 -15.58
N TYR A 204 9.40 7.76 -15.41
CA TYR A 204 9.58 6.99 -14.19
C TYR A 204 9.88 5.54 -14.56
N ARG A 205 11.02 5.02 -14.09
CA ARG A 205 11.58 3.72 -14.51
C ARG A 205 11.71 3.61 -16.03
N ASN A 206 11.16 2.56 -16.63
CA ASN A 206 11.16 2.32 -18.08
C ASN A 206 9.90 2.85 -18.79
N SER A 207 9.13 3.72 -18.12
CA SER A 207 7.85 4.24 -18.62
C SER A 207 7.83 5.76 -18.67
N CYS A 208 7.03 6.30 -19.58
CA CYS A 208 6.78 7.72 -19.75
C CYS A 208 5.32 8.05 -19.45
N TYR A 209 5.07 9.10 -18.68
CA TYR A 209 3.75 9.46 -18.18
C TYR A 209 3.35 10.86 -18.62
N LYS A 210 2.05 11.04 -18.88
CA LYS A 210 1.47 12.36 -19.20
C LYS A 210 0.11 12.53 -18.54
N TYR A 211 -0.03 13.62 -17.80
CA TYR A 211 -1.30 14.02 -17.20
C TYR A 211 -2.07 14.93 -18.17
N PHE A 212 -3.34 14.63 -18.37
CA PHE A 212 -4.28 15.43 -19.15
C PHE A 212 -5.34 16.01 -18.22
N SER A 213 -5.40 17.34 -18.12
CA SER A 213 -6.38 18.05 -17.31
C SER A 213 -7.78 18.10 -17.95
N GLU A 214 -7.86 18.00 -19.28
CA GLU A 214 -9.13 18.04 -20.01
C GLU A 214 -9.94 16.76 -19.73
N PRO A 215 -11.11 16.85 -19.07
CA PRO A 215 -11.85 15.68 -18.68
C PRO A 215 -12.49 14.95 -19.87
N LYS A 216 -12.36 13.63 -19.92
CA LYS A 216 -12.98 12.78 -20.97
C LYS A 216 -13.58 11.51 -20.36
N SER A 217 -14.49 10.86 -21.09
CA SER A 217 -14.94 9.51 -20.75
C SER A 217 -13.77 8.54 -20.76
N GLN A 218 -13.84 7.44 -20.00
CA GLN A 218 -12.72 6.50 -19.89
C GLN A 218 -12.26 6.01 -21.27
N GLN A 219 -13.21 5.64 -22.14
CA GLN A 219 -12.92 5.17 -23.49
C GLN A 219 -12.23 6.24 -24.35
N ASN A 220 -12.66 7.50 -24.28
CA ASN A 220 -12.05 8.58 -25.06
C ASN A 220 -10.69 9.01 -24.48
N ALA A 221 -10.53 8.91 -23.16
CA ALA A 221 -9.24 9.10 -22.50
C ALA A 221 -8.23 8.04 -22.94
N ASP A 222 -8.62 6.76 -22.96
CA ASP A 222 -7.74 5.68 -23.44
C ASP A 222 -7.39 5.80 -24.92
N LYS A 223 -8.35 6.17 -25.79
CA LYS A 223 -8.07 6.53 -27.19
C LYS A 223 -7.03 7.66 -27.31
N THR A 224 -7.11 8.66 -26.44
CA THR A 224 -6.13 9.75 -26.40
C THR A 224 -4.74 9.21 -26.05
N CYS A 225 -4.66 8.30 -25.08
CA CYS A 225 -3.39 7.66 -24.71
C CYS A 225 -2.86 6.72 -25.82
N GLN A 226 -3.72 5.99 -26.52
CA GLN A 226 -3.36 5.17 -27.67
C GLN A 226 -2.73 5.99 -28.79
N ASN A 227 -3.26 7.18 -29.07
CA ASN A 227 -2.68 8.11 -30.04
C ASN A 227 -1.29 8.62 -29.65
N LEU A 228 -0.91 8.54 -28.36
CA LEU A 228 0.44 8.85 -27.87
C LEU A 228 1.37 7.63 -27.86
N GLY A 229 0.91 6.47 -28.33
CA GLY A 229 1.67 5.22 -28.29
C GLY A 229 1.61 4.49 -26.95
N GLY A 230 0.60 4.77 -26.11
CA GLY A 230 0.42 4.14 -24.81
C GLY A 230 -1.04 3.84 -24.51
N HIS A 231 -1.36 3.75 -23.23
CA HIS A 231 -2.73 3.53 -22.74
C HIS A 231 -2.97 4.36 -21.49
N LEU A 232 -4.20 4.37 -20.98
CA LEU A 232 -4.40 4.82 -19.61
C LEU A 232 -3.51 4.02 -18.66
N VAL A 233 -3.02 4.70 -17.62
CA VAL A 233 -2.01 4.14 -16.72
C VAL A 233 -2.46 2.83 -16.08
N SER A 234 -1.65 1.78 -16.27
CA SER A 234 -1.62 0.60 -15.41
C SER A 234 -0.69 0.84 -14.24
N ILE A 235 -1.07 0.35 -13.05
CA ILE A 235 -0.32 0.51 -11.80
C ILE A 235 0.08 -0.88 -11.32
N ILE A 236 1.37 -1.19 -11.40
CA ILE A 236 1.86 -2.57 -11.20
C ILE A 236 2.38 -2.84 -9.78
N ASP A 237 2.71 -1.79 -9.01
CA ASP A 237 3.20 -1.90 -7.63
C ASP A 237 3.01 -0.60 -6.82
N ASN A 238 3.31 -0.69 -5.52
CA ASN A 238 3.22 0.42 -4.56
C ASN A 238 4.15 1.61 -4.90
N PHE A 239 5.28 1.34 -5.56
CA PHE A 239 6.26 2.35 -5.92
C PHE A 239 5.74 3.23 -7.07
N GLU A 240 5.13 2.63 -8.10
CA GLU A 240 4.44 3.34 -9.18
C GLU A 240 3.24 4.13 -8.64
N GLN A 241 2.48 3.56 -7.69
CA GLN A 241 1.40 4.27 -7.00
C GLN A 241 1.92 5.52 -6.26
N SER A 242 3.07 5.41 -5.60
CA SER A 242 3.72 6.54 -4.91
C SER A 242 4.26 7.59 -5.87
N PHE A 243 4.82 7.19 -7.02
CA PHE A 243 5.20 8.11 -8.07
C PHE A 243 3.99 8.90 -8.59
N LEU A 244 2.89 8.21 -8.90
CA LEU A 244 1.66 8.85 -9.38
C LEU A 244 1.09 9.83 -8.36
N PHE A 245 1.17 9.52 -7.06
CA PHE A 245 0.72 10.40 -5.98
C PHE A 245 1.41 11.76 -6.04
N ASN A 246 2.74 11.77 -6.15
CA ASN A 246 3.51 13.01 -6.29
C ASN A 246 3.37 13.67 -7.66
N PHE A 247 3.30 12.88 -8.74
CA PHE A 247 3.21 13.39 -10.11
C PHE A 247 1.89 14.12 -10.39
N VAL A 248 0.78 13.54 -9.95
CA VAL A 248 -0.55 14.13 -10.09
C VAL A 248 -0.70 15.29 -9.11
N GLY A 249 -0.28 15.11 -7.85
CA GLY A 249 -0.46 16.11 -6.79
C GLY A 249 -1.93 16.48 -6.60
N LYS A 250 -2.21 17.68 -6.10
CA LYS A 250 -3.58 18.14 -5.75
C LYS A 250 -4.31 18.83 -6.92
N LYS A 251 -4.07 18.38 -8.16
CA LYS A 251 -4.54 19.05 -9.41
C LYS A 251 -6.01 18.79 -9.76
N SER A 252 -6.61 17.72 -9.25
CA SER A 252 -8.00 17.33 -9.48
C SER A 252 -8.54 16.59 -8.25
N ARG A 253 -9.86 16.38 -8.15
CA ARG A 253 -10.46 15.50 -7.15
C ARG A 253 -10.35 14.02 -7.53
N ALA A 254 -10.50 13.71 -8.82
CA ALA A 254 -10.43 12.35 -9.33
C ALA A 254 -9.80 12.33 -10.71
N ILE A 255 -9.18 11.20 -11.05
CA ILE A 255 -8.55 10.97 -12.36
C ILE A 255 -8.79 9.55 -12.84
N TRP A 256 -8.83 9.31 -14.15
CA TRP A 256 -8.90 7.95 -14.70
C TRP A 256 -7.55 7.21 -14.58
N ASN A 257 -7.65 5.91 -14.29
CA ASN A 257 -6.62 4.92 -14.60
C ASN A 257 -7.16 3.95 -15.69
N GLY A 258 -6.35 2.98 -16.10
CA GLY A 258 -6.74 2.03 -17.16
C GLY A 258 -7.57 0.83 -16.71
N LEU A 259 -7.98 0.74 -15.44
CA LEU A 259 -8.65 -0.45 -14.92
C LEU A 259 -10.15 -0.38 -15.21
N ARG A 260 -10.70 -1.45 -15.79
CA ARG A 260 -12.13 -1.57 -16.13
C ARG A 260 -12.59 -3.01 -16.08
N THR A 261 -13.90 -3.23 -15.99
CA THR A 261 -14.45 -4.58 -16.09
C THR A 261 -14.34 -5.09 -17.52
N THR A 262 -14.07 -6.38 -17.63
CA THR A 262 -14.20 -7.12 -18.89
C THR A 262 -15.69 -7.21 -19.23
N GLN A 263 -16.02 -7.05 -20.51
CA GLN A 263 -17.41 -6.97 -20.95
C GLN A 263 -18.21 -8.20 -20.52
N GLY A 264 -19.35 -7.99 -19.86
CA GLY A 264 -20.23 -9.08 -19.40
C GLY A 264 -19.74 -9.82 -18.16
N THR A 265 -18.65 -9.38 -17.51
CA THR A 265 -18.12 -10.03 -16.29
C THR A 265 -17.87 -9.01 -15.17
N ARG A 266 -17.63 -9.52 -13.95
CA ARG A 266 -17.14 -8.73 -12.80
C ARG A 266 -15.62 -8.80 -12.65
N TYR A 267 -14.89 -9.14 -13.71
CA TYR A 267 -13.45 -9.27 -13.68
C TYR A 267 -12.79 -7.98 -14.17
N LEU A 268 -11.93 -7.38 -13.36
CA LEU A 268 -11.20 -6.16 -13.69
C LEU A 268 -9.86 -6.45 -14.38
N SER A 269 -9.58 -5.74 -15.47
CA SER A 269 -8.34 -5.81 -16.24
C SER A 269 -7.89 -4.44 -16.75
N TRP A 270 -6.58 -4.27 -16.93
CA TRP A 270 -6.00 -3.04 -17.47
C TRP A 270 -6.24 -2.93 -18.98
N THR A 271 -6.44 -1.71 -19.50
CA THR A 271 -6.62 -1.45 -20.95
C THR A 271 -5.38 -1.78 -21.77
N ASP A 272 -4.19 -1.70 -21.18
CA ASP A 272 -2.91 -2.08 -21.79
C ASP A 272 -2.60 -3.58 -21.72
N LYS A 273 -3.53 -4.38 -21.16
CA LYS A 273 -3.43 -5.83 -20.95
C LYS A 273 -2.29 -6.25 -20.02
N GLN A 274 -1.64 -5.32 -19.32
CA GLN A 274 -0.70 -5.70 -18.27
C GLN A 274 -1.41 -6.50 -17.18
N PRO A 275 -0.74 -7.44 -16.51
CA PRO A 275 -1.34 -8.18 -15.41
C PRO A 275 -1.59 -7.25 -14.22
N LEU A 276 -2.71 -7.45 -13.53
CA LEU A 276 -2.92 -6.79 -12.25
C LEU A 276 -2.12 -7.58 -11.19
N TYR A 277 -1.13 -6.93 -10.58
CA TYR A 277 -0.38 -7.44 -9.42
C TYR A 277 -0.63 -6.64 -8.14
N TYR A 278 -1.20 -5.46 -8.28
CA TYR A 278 -1.38 -4.49 -7.21
C TYR A 278 -2.80 -3.92 -7.23
N SER A 279 -3.34 -3.62 -6.06
CA SER A 279 -4.64 -2.96 -5.92
C SER A 279 -4.63 -2.01 -4.73
N ASN A 280 -5.19 -0.80 -4.91
CA ASN A 280 -5.25 0.24 -3.88
C ASN A 280 -6.67 0.77 -3.70
N TRP A 281 -7.64 -0.11 -3.44
CA TRP A 281 -9.05 0.27 -3.34
C TRP A 281 -9.33 1.22 -2.18
N ALA A 282 -10.26 2.15 -2.39
CA ALA A 282 -10.86 2.95 -1.33
C ALA A 282 -11.89 2.14 -0.54
N ASP A 283 -12.39 2.75 0.53
CA ASP A 283 -13.34 2.10 1.43
C ASP A 283 -14.60 1.63 0.71
N HIS A 284 -15.04 0.42 1.06
CA HIS A 284 -16.13 -0.32 0.43
C HIS A 284 -15.99 -0.57 -1.09
N HIS A 285 -14.82 -0.41 -1.70
CA HIS A 285 -14.56 -0.75 -3.10
C HIS A 285 -13.70 -2.04 -3.26
N PRO A 286 -13.81 -2.77 -4.39
CA PRO A 286 -14.67 -2.51 -5.54
C PRO A 286 -16.10 -3.06 -5.36
N GLN A 287 -17.10 -2.23 -5.67
CA GLN A 287 -18.52 -2.63 -5.76
C GLN A 287 -18.88 -2.91 -7.21
N LEU A 288 -18.69 -4.15 -7.64
CA LEU A 288 -18.95 -4.56 -9.03
C LEU A 288 -20.38 -5.09 -9.14
N ARG A 289 -21.21 -4.45 -9.95
CA ARG A 289 -22.60 -4.87 -10.18
C ARG A 289 -22.73 -5.57 -11.54
N PRO A 290 -23.32 -6.77 -11.62
CA PRO A 290 -23.49 -7.48 -12.90
C PRO A 290 -24.34 -6.70 -13.91
N GLU A 291 -25.23 -5.84 -13.42
CA GLU A 291 -26.25 -5.12 -14.19
C GLU A 291 -25.69 -3.89 -14.92
N GLN A 292 -24.45 -3.50 -14.64
CA GLN A 292 -23.75 -2.41 -15.33
C GLN A 292 -22.93 -3.01 -16.47
N ASN A 293 -23.25 -2.67 -17.72
CA ASN A 293 -22.58 -3.18 -18.93
C ASN A 293 -21.04 -3.04 -18.91
N SER A 294 -20.48 -2.07 -18.17
CA SER A 294 -19.05 -1.96 -17.83
C SER A 294 -18.86 -0.98 -16.66
N SER A 295 -17.98 -1.30 -15.72
CA SER A 295 -17.53 -0.39 -14.66
C SER A 295 -16.07 0.01 -14.89
N CYS A 296 -15.73 1.26 -14.63
CA CYS A 296 -14.38 1.81 -14.80
C CYS A 296 -13.83 2.26 -13.46
N VAL A 297 -12.53 2.52 -13.39
CA VAL A 297 -11.87 2.84 -12.12
C VAL A 297 -11.21 4.20 -12.19
N SER A 298 -11.56 5.05 -11.24
CA SER A 298 -10.91 6.35 -11.03
C SER A 298 -10.08 6.32 -9.76
N MET A 299 -8.98 7.08 -9.72
CA MET A 299 -8.21 7.34 -8.51
C MET A 299 -8.70 8.63 -7.84
N ASP A 300 -8.98 8.57 -6.54
CA ASP A 300 -9.37 9.70 -5.71
C ASP A 300 -8.13 10.42 -5.18
N VAL A 301 -7.86 11.61 -5.72
CA VAL A 301 -6.67 12.40 -5.41
C VAL A 301 -6.69 12.90 -3.96
N ILE A 302 -7.87 13.12 -3.38
CA ILE A 302 -8.00 13.61 -2.00
C ILE A 302 -7.71 12.47 -1.01
N ASN A 303 -8.11 11.25 -1.37
CA ASN A 303 -7.91 10.04 -0.58
C ASN A 303 -6.71 9.24 -1.09
N ASP A 304 -5.52 9.85 -1.15
CA ASP A 304 -4.24 9.16 -1.43
C ASP A 304 -4.18 8.33 -2.72
N LEU A 305 -4.89 8.77 -3.77
CA LEU A 305 -5.09 8.02 -5.03
C LEU A 305 -5.69 6.62 -4.81
N LYS A 306 -6.52 6.44 -3.78
CA LYS A 306 -7.32 5.24 -3.59
C LYS A 306 -8.31 5.05 -4.74
N TRP A 307 -8.58 3.81 -5.10
CA TRP A 307 -9.33 3.46 -6.31
C TRP A 307 -10.82 3.34 -6.01
N ASN A 308 -11.63 3.99 -6.83
CA ASN A 308 -13.09 3.95 -6.78
C ASN A 308 -13.64 3.34 -8.07
N VAL A 309 -14.64 2.49 -7.92
CA VAL A 309 -15.44 2.03 -9.06
C VAL A 309 -16.42 3.14 -9.44
N THR A 310 -16.31 3.61 -10.68
CA THR A 310 -17.03 4.78 -11.20
C THR A 310 -17.65 4.44 -12.55
N SER A 311 -18.75 5.13 -12.90
CA SER A 311 -19.35 4.99 -14.24
C SER A 311 -18.38 5.42 -15.33
N CYS A 312 -18.15 4.55 -16.32
CA CYS A 312 -17.26 4.80 -17.47
C CYS A 312 -17.63 6.05 -18.30
N LEU A 313 -18.87 6.53 -18.16
CA LEU A 313 -19.39 7.69 -18.87
C LEU A 313 -19.03 9.03 -18.20
N GLN A 314 -18.47 9.02 -16.99
CA GLN A 314 -18.00 10.23 -16.33
C GLN A 314 -16.85 10.87 -17.11
N ASN A 315 -16.80 12.20 -17.14
CA ASN A 315 -15.68 12.92 -17.73
C ASN A 315 -14.69 13.27 -16.62
N LEU A 316 -13.52 12.64 -16.61
CA LEU A 316 -12.46 12.91 -15.64
C LEU A 316 -11.14 13.21 -16.36
N PRO A 317 -10.26 14.03 -15.77
CA PRO A 317 -8.85 14.11 -16.16
C PRO A 317 -8.19 12.72 -16.08
N PHE A 318 -7.05 12.53 -16.73
CA PHE A 318 -6.47 11.19 -16.86
C PHE A 318 -4.96 11.19 -17.00
N VAL A 319 -4.34 10.04 -16.72
CA VAL A 319 -2.91 9.83 -16.91
C VAL A 319 -2.68 8.74 -17.95
N CYS A 320 -1.90 9.08 -18.97
CA CYS A 320 -1.39 8.11 -19.94
C CYS A 320 -0.05 7.55 -19.48
N LYS A 321 0.19 6.27 -19.75
CA LYS A 321 1.47 5.56 -19.60
C LYS A 321 1.88 4.99 -20.94
N ILE A 322 3.12 5.26 -21.34
CA ILE A 322 3.78 4.66 -22.48
C ILE A 322 4.91 3.80 -21.92
N THR A 323 4.87 2.51 -22.19
CA THR A 323 5.87 1.56 -21.73
C THR A 323 6.27 0.61 -22.86
N ASN A 324 7.53 0.21 -22.86
CA ASN A 324 8.05 -0.86 -23.71
C ASN A 324 8.11 -2.21 -22.98
N ASP A 325 7.65 -2.26 -21.72
CA ASP A 325 7.61 -3.49 -20.95
C ASP A 325 6.65 -4.47 -21.64
N PRO A 326 7.10 -5.66 -22.04
CA PRO A 326 6.25 -6.62 -22.73
C PRO A 326 5.14 -7.08 -21.79
N VAL A 327 3.94 -7.26 -22.34
CA VAL A 327 2.85 -7.93 -21.61
C VAL A 327 3.30 -9.37 -21.33
N PRO A 328 3.43 -9.78 -20.05
CA PRO A 328 3.81 -11.15 -19.71
C PRO A 328 2.84 -12.16 -20.32
N THR A 329 3.35 -13.09 -21.10
CA THR A 329 2.61 -14.26 -21.55
C THR A 329 2.72 -15.32 -20.46
N PHE A 330 1.62 -15.57 -19.75
CA PHE A 330 1.58 -16.71 -18.84
C PHE A 330 1.31 -17.97 -19.65
N PRO A 331 2.17 -19.00 -19.57
CA PRO A 331 1.84 -20.29 -20.18
C PRO A 331 0.57 -20.83 -19.53
N GLU A 332 -0.34 -21.40 -20.33
CA GLU A 332 -1.48 -22.14 -19.79
C GLU A 332 -0.96 -23.18 -18.78
N VAL A 333 -1.47 -23.13 -17.56
CA VAL A 333 -1.07 -24.08 -16.51
C VAL A 333 -1.75 -25.41 -16.81
N ILE A 334 -1.18 -26.20 -17.73
CA ILE A 334 -1.52 -27.61 -17.89
C ILE A 334 -0.83 -28.37 -16.76
N GLY A 335 -1.48 -28.39 -15.61
CA GLY A 335 -0.99 -29.09 -14.43
C GLY A 335 -1.95 -30.13 -13.90
N THR A 336 -1.48 -30.92 -12.94
CA THR A 336 -2.29 -31.91 -12.22
C THR A 336 -2.20 -31.66 -10.72
N CYS A 337 -3.24 -32.06 -9.99
CA CYS A 337 -3.21 -31.98 -8.53
C CYS A 337 -2.19 -32.92 -7.89
N PRO A 338 -1.63 -32.54 -6.73
CA PRO A 338 -0.70 -33.39 -6.00
C PRO A 338 -1.28 -34.78 -5.75
N LYS A 339 -0.49 -35.83 -6.01
CA LYS A 339 -0.87 -37.20 -5.61
C LYS A 339 -0.54 -37.37 -4.13
N SER A 340 -1.50 -37.13 -3.26
CA SER A 340 -1.36 -37.32 -1.81
C SER A 340 -2.60 -38.02 -1.23
N GLU A 341 -2.56 -38.40 0.05
CA GLU A 341 -3.72 -38.91 0.79
C GLU A 341 -4.88 -37.90 0.88
N THR A 342 -4.63 -36.64 0.50
CA THR A 342 -5.63 -35.57 0.51
C THR A 342 -6.54 -35.71 -0.72
N SER A 343 -7.86 -35.65 -0.50
CA SER A 343 -8.83 -35.63 -1.59
C SER A 343 -8.86 -34.25 -2.26
N TRP A 344 -8.09 -34.10 -3.34
CA TRP A 344 -8.03 -32.86 -4.12
C TRP A 344 -9.24 -32.71 -5.04
N ILE A 345 -9.75 -31.48 -5.10
CA ILE A 345 -10.79 -31.05 -6.04
C ILE A 345 -10.11 -30.26 -7.15
N ASP A 346 -10.31 -30.69 -8.39
CA ASP A 346 -9.89 -30.00 -9.60
C ASP A 346 -11.13 -29.47 -10.32
N ILE A 347 -11.25 -28.15 -10.40
CA ILE A 347 -12.35 -27.46 -11.10
C ILE A 347 -11.94 -26.91 -12.47
N GLY A 348 -10.77 -27.31 -12.96
CA GLY A 348 -10.27 -26.94 -14.29
C GLY A 348 -9.53 -25.60 -14.38
N ASP A 349 -9.12 -25.01 -13.24
CA ASP A 349 -8.31 -23.80 -13.20
C ASP A 349 -6.85 -24.07 -12.78
N ASP A 350 -6.08 -23.04 -12.43
CA ASP A 350 -4.65 -23.15 -12.10
C ASP A 350 -4.38 -23.75 -10.71
N PHE A 351 -5.41 -24.09 -9.93
CA PHE A 351 -5.28 -24.50 -8.54
C PHE A 351 -5.94 -25.86 -8.27
N CYS A 352 -5.54 -26.44 -7.15
CA CYS A 352 -6.14 -27.63 -6.57
C CYS A 352 -6.65 -27.29 -5.18
N TYR A 353 -7.84 -27.79 -4.87
CA TYR A 353 -8.58 -27.37 -3.69
C TYR A 353 -8.77 -28.53 -2.71
N HIS A 354 -8.77 -28.22 -1.43
CA HIS A 354 -9.03 -29.17 -0.35
C HIS A 354 -10.09 -28.58 0.59
N VAL A 355 -11.18 -29.33 0.79
CA VAL A 355 -12.25 -28.96 1.74
C VAL A 355 -12.00 -29.69 3.05
N ALA A 356 -11.96 -28.97 4.17
CA ALA A 356 -11.86 -29.60 5.49
C ALA A 356 -13.20 -30.28 5.85
N GLN A 357 -13.29 -31.60 5.69
CA GLN A 357 -14.55 -32.35 5.82
C GLN A 357 -14.97 -32.70 7.26
N ASN A 358 -14.13 -32.48 8.28
CA ASN A 358 -14.43 -32.89 9.66
C ASN A 358 -15.27 -31.84 10.40
N ARG A 359 -16.38 -32.24 11.05
CA ARG A 359 -17.30 -31.33 11.79
C ARG A 359 -16.63 -30.57 12.93
N SER A 360 -15.57 -31.11 13.52
CA SER A 360 -14.75 -30.38 14.50
C SER A 360 -13.90 -29.26 13.89
N HIS A 361 -13.96 -29.04 12.58
CA HIS A 361 -13.23 -28.00 11.84
C HIS A 361 -14.12 -26.81 11.46
N ILE A 362 -15.35 -26.70 12.00
CA ILE A 362 -16.03 -25.41 12.07
C ILE A 362 -15.24 -24.59 13.11
N VAL A 363 -14.35 -23.75 12.60
CA VAL A 363 -13.42 -22.98 13.43
C VAL A 363 -13.46 -21.53 12.99
N SER A 364 -12.93 -20.66 13.83
CA SER A 364 -12.72 -19.25 13.51
C SER A 364 -11.93 -19.06 12.22
N TRP A 365 -12.02 -17.88 11.63
CA TRP A 365 -11.25 -17.54 10.44
C TRP A 365 -9.74 -17.67 10.68
N ASP A 366 -9.23 -17.25 11.86
CA ASP A 366 -7.80 -17.38 12.18
C ASP A 366 -7.35 -18.84 12.25
N SER A 367 -8.19 -19.71 12.80
CA SER A 367 -7.92 -21.14 12.88
C SER A 367 -7.98 -21.79 11.51
N THR A 368 -8.87 -21.33 10.64
CA THR A 368 -8.93 -21.74 9.23
C THR A 368 -7.64 -21.37 8.49
N SER A 369 -7.19 -20.12 8.65
CA SER A 369 -5.95 -19.63 8.07
C SER A 369 -4.76 -20.46 8.53
N ARG A 370 -4.65 -20.70 9.85
CA ARG A 370 -3.61 -21.54 10.45
C ARG A 370 -3.64 -22.98 9.92
N TYR A 371 -4.84 -23.57 9.77
CA TYR A 371 -5.00 -24.92 9.21
C TYR A 371 -4.44 -25.04 7.78
N CYS A 372 -4.78 -24.11 6.88
CA CYS A 372 -4.24 -24.13 5.53
C CYS A 372 -2.71 -23.91 5.55
N LEU A 373 -2.22 -22.92 6.29
CA LEU A 373 -0.80 -22.55 6.33
C LEU A 373 0.09 -23.67 6.88
N THR A 374 -0.32 -24.33 7.98
CA THR A 374 0.43 -25.45 8.59
C THR A 374 0.56 -26.67 7.68
N LYS A 375 -0.29 -26.78 6.65
CA LYS A 375 -0.22 -27.81 5.61
C LYS A 375 0.45 -27.32 4.32
N GLY A 376 1.06 -26.14 4.33
CA GLY A 376 1.69 -25.55 3.14
C GLY A 376 0.69 -25.08 2.08
N MET A 377 -0.58 -24.89 2.45
CA MET A 377 -1.65 -24.42 1.58
C MET A 377 -2.02 -22.98 1.93
N LYS A 378 -2.80 -22.33 1.06
CA LYS A 378 -3.39 -21.02 1.33
C LYS A 378 -4.91 -21.15 1.42
N MET A 379 -5.57 -20.21 2.09
CA MET A 379 -7.04 -20.15 2.04
C MET A 379 -7.50 -19.86 0.61
N ILE A 380 -8.71 -20.30 0.28
CA ILE A 380 -9.29 -20.13 -1.06
C ILE A 380 -9.37 -18.66 -1.48
N ARG A 381 -8.98 -18.42 -2.74
CA ARG A 381 -9.22 -17.16 -3.47
C ARG A 381 -10.21 -17.43 -4.60
N LEU A 382 -11.27 -16.63 -4.65
CA LEU A 382 -12.31 -16.74 -5.67
C LEU A 382 -12.22 -15.56 -6.65
N ASN A 383 -12.10 -15.86 -7.94
CA ASN A 383 -11.88 -14.89 -9.01
C ASN A 383 -12.96 -14.91 -10.10
N SER A 384 -13.97 -15.79 -10.00
CA SER A 384 -15.04 -15.91 -10.98
C SER A 384 -16.32 -16.52 -10.40
N ASP A 385 -17.44 -16.24 -11.07
CA ASP A 385 -18.75 -16.85 -10.81
C ASP A 385 -18.70 -18.37 -10.97
N HIS A 386 -17.88 -18.87 -11.91
CA HIS A 386 -17.73 -20.29 -12.16
C HIS A 386 -17.11 -21.00 -10.96
N GLN A 387 -15.97 -20.51 -10.46
CA GLN A 387 -15.30 -21.12 -9.30
C GLN A 387 -16.25 -21.26 -8.12
N MET A 388 -16.93 -20.17 -7.77
CA MET A 388 -17.89 -20.13 -6.68
C MET A 388 -18.99 -21.20 -6.80
N LYS A 389 -19.62 -21.30 -7.98
CA LYS A 389 -20.67 -22.29 -8.25
C LYS A 389 -20.13 -23.72 -8.20
N SER A 390 -18.90 -23.96 -8.65
CA SER A 390 -18.28 -25.28 -8.62
C SER A 390 -18.11 -25.79 -7.18
N PHE A 391 -17.74 -24.92 -6.23
CA PHE A 391 -17.52 -25.34 -4.84
C PHE A 391 -18.80 -25.74 -4.10
N VAL A 392 -19.95 -25.17 -4.45
CA VAL A 392 -21.25 -25.50 -3.81
C VAL A 392 -21.55 -27.00 -3.88
N ALA A 393 -21.14 -27.69 -4.96
CA ALA A 393 -21.34 -29.13 -5.11
C ALA A 393 -20.52 -30.00 -4.13
N TYR A 394 -19.45 -29.46 -3.55
CA TYR A 394 -18.55 -30.15 -2.62
C TYR A 394 -18.80 -29.80 -1.14
N LEU A 395 -19.75 -28.91 -0.88
CA LEU A 395 -20.13 -28.51 0.48
C LEU A 395 -21.27 -29.37 1.01
N TRP A 396 -21.33 -29.54 2.34
CA TRP A 396 -22.36 -30.34 3.00
C TRP A 396 -23.73 -29.62 2.97
N ARG A 397 -24.82 -30.39 3.07
CA ARG A 397 -26.21 -29.89 2.99
C ARG A 397 -26.63 -28.94 4.13
N GLU A 398 -25.92 -28.94 5.26
CA GLU A 398 -26.18 -28.00 6.35
C GLU A 398 -25.50 -26.65 6.03
N SER A 399 -26.28 -25.56 6.13
CA SER A 399 -25.93 -24.19 5.73
C SER A 399 -24.70 -23.62 6.46
N TYR A 400 -23.50 -23.72 5.86
CA TYR A 400 -22.29 -23.11 6.40
C TYR A 400 -21.78 -21.95 5.55
N GLU A 401 -21.18 -20.98 6.25
CA GLU A 401 -20.35 -19.95 5.67
C GLU A 401 -18.99 -20.55 5.28
N VAL A 402 -18.50 -20.23 4.09
CA VAL A 402 -17.16 -20.64 3.65
C VAL A 402 -16.20 -19.48 3.78
N HIS A 403 -15.17 -19.65 4.60
CA HIS A 403 -14.16 -18.62 4.82
C HIS A 403 -13.32 -18.39 3.56
N LEU A 404 -13.23 -17.13 3.14
CA LEU A 404 -12.35 -16.70 2.06
C LEU A 404 -11.02 -16.24 2.63
N GLY A 405 -9.93 -16.38 1.86
CA GLY A 405 -8.64 -15.79 2.19
C GLY A 405 -8.62 -14.25 2.11
N LEU A 406 -9.77 -13.58 2.06
CA LEU A 406 -9.93 -12.13 1.96
C LEU A 406 -10.19 -11.55 3.36
N ILE A 407 -9.47 -10.48 3.72
CA ILE A 407 -9.55 -9.84 5.04
C ILE A 407 -9.40 -8.32 4.92
N ARG A 408 -10.04 -7.56 5.81
CA ARG A 408 -9.89 -6.09 5.91
C ARG A 408 -8.43 -5.69 6.08
N SER A 409 -7.98 -4.67 5.36
CA SER A 409 -6.65 -4.06 5.53
C SER A 409 -6.55 -3.25 6.83
N PHE A 410 -5.32 -2.93 7.28
CA PHE A 410 -5.09 -2.21 8.54
C PHE A 410 -5.54 -0.75 8.51
N ASP A 411 -5.40 -0.09 7.35
CA ASP A 411 -5.97 1.25 7.14
C ASP A 411 -7.51 1.25 7.23
N LYS A 412 -8.14 0.07 7.31
CA LYS A 412 -9.59 -0.17 7.31
C LYS A 412 -10.27 0.37 6.06
N GLN A 413 -9.52 0.64 4.99
CA GLN A 413 -10.05 1.20 3.75
C GLN A 413 -10.19 0.15 2.65
N SER A 414 -9.66 -1.06 2.77
CA SER A 414 -9.76 -2.05 1.68
C SER A 414 -9.80 -3.49 2.19
N PHE A 415 -9.79 -4.43 1.26
CA PHE A 415 -9.65 -5.86 1.53
C PHE A 415 -8.47 -6.41 0.74
N ILE A 416 -7.71 -7.31 1.37
CA ILE A 416 -6.51 -7.92 0.79
C ILE A 416 -6.62 -9.44 0.85
N TRP A 417 -6.11 -10.12 -0.18
CA TRP A 417 -5.96 -11.57 -0.15
C TRP A 417 -4.71 -11.95 0.64
N THR A 418 -4.84 -12.94 1.53
CA THR A 418 -3.73 -13.49 2.30
C THR A 418 -2.66 -14.16 1.44
N ASP A 419 -3.00 -14.51 0.20
CA ASP A 419 -2.05 -15.08 -0.75
C ASP A 419 -1.16 -14.03 -1.45
N GLY A 420 -1.44 -12.74 -1.26
CA GLY A 420 -0.75 -11.61 -1.86
C GLY A 420 -1.30 -11.21 -3.24
N ALA A 421 -2.32 -11.89 -3.76
CA ALA A 421 -2.94 -11.53 -5.02
C ALA A 421 -3.76 -10.22 -4.89
N PRO A 422 -3.89 -9.44 -5.97
CA PRO A 422 -4.71 -8.24 -5.95
C PRO A 422 -6.20 -8.57 -5.99
N LEU A 423 -7.01 -7.64 -5.47
CA LEU A 423 -8.46 -7.75 -5.50
C LEU A 423 -9.01 -7.22 -6.84
N ASN A 424 -9.32 -8.11 -7.78
CA ASN A 424 -9.84 -7.77 -9.12
C ASN A 424 -11.24 -8.33 -9.43
N TYR A 425 -11.83 -9.02 -8.47
CA TYR A 425 -13.15 -9.61 -8.55
C TYR A 425 -13.81 -9.53 -7.18
N THR A 426 -15.08 -9.15 -7.16
CA THR A 426 -15.91 -9.17 -5.95
C THR A 426 -17.31 -9.67 -6.28
N ASN A 427 -17.94 -10.34 -5.30
CA ASN A 427 -19.33 -10.79 -5.38
C ASN A 427 -20.09 -10.48 -4.08
N TRP A 428 -19.90 -9.27 -3.56
CA TRP A 428 -20.57 -8.78 -2.35
C TRP A 428 -22.09 -8.94 -2.45
N ASP A 429 -22.70 -9.28 -1.32
CA ASP A 429 -24.15 -9.23 -1.15
C ASP A 429 -24.65 -7.79 -1.10
N VAL A 430 -25.97 -7.62 -1.15
CA VAL A 430 -26.61 -6.32 -1.03
C VAL A 430 -26.25 -5.71 0.33
N ARG A 431 -25.67 -4.50 0.32
CA ARG A 431 -25.18 -3.73 1.50
C ARG A 431 -23.88 -4.26 2.12
N GLU A 432 -23.18 -5.16 1.43
CA GLU A 432 -21.82 -5.58 1.80
C GLU A 432 -20.76 -4.86 0.94
N PRO A 433 -19.53 -4.67 1.44
CA PRO A 433 -19.05 -5.02 2.77
C PRO A 433 -19.53 -4.06 3.85
N ASN A 434 -19.97 -4.59 5.00
CA ASN A 434 -20.24 -3.81 6.21
C ASN A 434 -19.02 -3.83 7.17
N SER A 435 -18.97 -2.91 8.14
CA SER A 435 -17.92 -2.89 9.16
C SER A 435 -18.45 -3.38 10.51
N TYR A 436 -17.81 -4.39 11.09
CA TYR A 436 -18.07 -4.84 12.45
C TYR A 436 -17.38 -3.92 13.47
N SER A 437 -17.86 -3.95 14.71
CA SER A 437 -17.45 -3.02 15.77
C SER A 437 -15.97 -3.12 16.17
N ASP A 438 -15.29 -4.23 15.88
CA ASP A 438 -13.86 -4.44 16.15
C ASP A 438 -12.96 -3.94 15.00
N GLY A 439 -13.53 -3.63 13.83
CA GLY A 439 -12.80 -3.24 12.62
C GLY A 439 -11.86 -4.30 12.06
N ASN A 440 -12.00 -5.56 12.48
CA ASN A 440 -11.29 -6.72 11.95
C ASN A 440 -12.29 -7.58 11.17
N ASP A 441 -12.64 -7.12 9.96
CA ASP A 441 -13.62 -7.82 9.14
C ASP A 441 -12.93 -8.96 8.36
N CYS A 442 -13.41 -10.18 8.60
CA CYS A 442 -13.11 -11.35 7.77
C CYS A 442 -14.23 -11.53 6.73
N VAL A 443 -13.98 -12.33 5.70
CA VAL A 443 -14.96 -12.51 4.61
C VAL A 443 -15.33 -13.98 4.45
N ALA A 444 -16.62 -14.22 4.28
CA ALA A 444 -17.14 -15.52 3.88
C ALA A 444 -18.07 -15.38 2.68
N PHE A 445 -18.22 -16.47 1.92
CA PHE A 445 -19.31 -16.58 0.96
C PHE A 445 -20.41 -17.51 1.48
N ASP A 446 -21.64 -17.13 1.21
CA ASP A 446 -22.83 -17.90 1.52
C ASP A 446 -23.04 -18.98 0.46
N GLN A 447 -23.11 -20.25 0.86
CA GLN A 447 -23.24 -21.36 -0.09
C GLN A 447 -24.57 -21.38 -0.86
N THR A 448 -25.61 -20.72 -0.35
CA THR A 448 -26.94 -20.69 -0.96
C THR A 448 -27.07 -19.54 -1.96
N THR A 449 -26.64 -18.33 -1.58
CA THR A 449 -26.74 -17.15 -2.44
C THR A 449 -25.51 -16.96 -3.32
N THR A 450 -24.40 -17.62 -2.98
CA THR A 450 -23.07 -17.45 -3.57
C THR A 450 -22.46 -16.06 -3.34
N LYS A 451 -23.09 -15.23 -2.50
CA LYS A 451 -22.69 -13.85 -2.22
C LYS A 451 -21.72 -13.75 -1.06
N TRP A 452 -20.88 -12.73 -1.10
CA TRP A 452 -19.88 -12.46 -0.07
C TRP A 452 -20.44 -11.51 0.96
N LYS A 453 -20.11 -11.75 2.22
CA LYS A 453 -20.42 -10.87 3.33
C LYS A 453 -19.22 -10.74 4.25
N THR A 454 -19.11 -9.62 4.92
CA THR A 454 -18.19 -9.51 6.05
C THR A 454 -18.74 -10.32 7.22
N ILE A 455 -17.84 -10.86 8.02
CA ILE A 455 -18.14 -11.65 9.22
C ILE A 455 -17.13 -11.28 10.31
N SER A 456 -17.49 -11.50 11.57
CA SER A 456 -16.51 -11.50 12.65
C SER A 456 -15.47 -12.58 12.37
N CYS A 457 -14.19 -12.27 12.54
CA CYS A 457 -13.12 -13.27 12.38
C CYS A 457 -13.21 -14.44 13.38
N SER A 458 -13.98 -14.29 14.45
CA SER A 458 -14.27 -15.36 15.42
C SER A 458 -15.44 -16.26 15.01
N SER A 459 -16.21 -15.87 13.99
CA SER A 459 -17.31 -16.69 13.47
C SER A 459 -16.79 -18.03 12.94
N GLY A 460 -17.56 -19.08 13.19
CA GLY A 460 -17.26 -20.42 12.71
C GLY A 460 -17.66 -20.59 11.24
N GLY A 461 -16.79 -21.20 10.46
CA GLY A 461 -17.03 -21.48 9.04
C GLY A 461 -16.24 -22.67 8.51
N VAL A 462 -16.49 -23.01 7.25
CA VAL A 462 -15.81 -24.11 6.55
C VAL A 462 -14.51 -23.60 5.92
N ALA A 463 -13.45 -24.39 6.10
CA ALA A 463 -12.15 -24.16 5.50
C ALA A 463 -12.05 -24.80 4.11
N ILE A 464 -11.82 -23.99 3.08
CA ILE A 464 -11.31 -24.45 1.78
C ILE A 464 -9.90 -23.89 1.59
N CYS A 465 -8.95 -24.79 1.37
CA CYS A 465 -7.57 -24.45 1.08
C CYS A 465 -7.27 -24.67 -0.41
N GLN A 466 -6.27 -23.96 -0.94
CA GLN A 466 -5.81 -24.04 -2.31
C GLN A 466 -4.28 -24.20 -2.39
N VAL A 467 -3.82 -24.90 -3.41
CA VAL A 467 -2.41 -24.97 -3.83
C VAL A 467 -2.32 -24.80 -5.35
N PRO A 468 -1.25 -24.20 -5.90
CA PRO A 468 -1.04 -24.16 -7.35
C PRO A 468 -0.91 -25.58 -7.91
N LYS A 469 -1.43 -25.81 -9.12
CA LYS A 469 -1.21 -27.07 -9.84
C LYS A 469 0.27 -27.32 -10.10
N MET A 470 0.66 -28.60 -10.05
CA MET A 470 2.02 -29.01 -10.42
C MET A 470 2.15 -28.93 -11.93
N LYS A 471 3.15 -28.21 -12.43
CA LYS A 471 3.48 -28.18 -13.86
C LYS A 471 3.81 -29.60 -14.33
N LYS A 472 3.25 -30.04 -15.47
CA LYS A 472 3.76 -31.24 -16.15
C LYS A 472 5.22 -30.96 -16.54
N MET A 473 6.14 -31.76 -16.01
CA MET A 473 7.54 -31.77 -16.42
C MET A 473 7.67 -32.29 -17.85
#